data_AF-A0AAN3MSY1-F1
#
_entry.id   AF-A0AAN3MSY1-F1
#
_cell.length_a   1.000
_cell.length_b   1.000
_cell.length_c   1.000
_cell.angle_alpha   90.00
_cell.angle_beta   90.00
_cell.angle_gamma   90.00
#
_symmetry.space_group_name_H-M   'P 1'
#
loop_
_entity.id
_entity.type
_entity.pdbx_description
1 polymer ?
#
loop_
_entity_poly.entity_id
_entity_poly.type
_entity_poly.pdbx_seq_one_letter_code
_entity_poly.pdbx_strand_id
1 'polypeptide(L)'
;MRALLTPEIAPRMGIVLFRPGSELMPLFMQGRVLLEPEPERYSSFASGAVPAATQPLADDPAVRTVFRNEAVIRRAGGVECHESWLLREKGCQWPHSDWHSENMTTMRHAPGAIRLCWHCDNQLRDQFTERLESMATDNCARWVLSVVRRDLGFDDSHVVTMPELCWWLVRNDLADALPESAARKALRLPKPVVPSVTRESDLVPSVPATSIIQDKAKKVLALKVDPESPESFMLRPKRRRWVNEKYTRWVKTQPCACCGKPA
;
A
#
# COMPACT_ATOMS: atom_id res chain seq x y z
N MET A 1 9.61 -1.10 -16.96
CA MET A 1 10.75 -2.06 -16.86
C MET A 1 12.02 -1.24 -16.64
N ARG A 2 12.85 -1.60 -15.67
CA ARG A 2 14.11 -0.89 -15.37
C ARG A 2 15.28 -1.81 -15.69
N ALA A 3 16.38 -1.24 -16.14
CA ALA A 3 17.60 -1.96 -16.43
C ALA A 3 18.76 -1.29 -15.67
N LEU A 4 19.64 -2.11 -15.12
CA LEU A 4 20.92 -1.69 -14.58
C LEU A 4 21.98 -2.10 -15.61
N LEU A 5 22.66 -1.13 -16.22
CA LEU A 5 23.62 -1.40 -17.28
C LEU A 5 24.95 -0.74 -16.96
N THR A 6 26.03 -1.49 -17.12
CA THR A 6 27.38 -0.94 -17.02
C THR A 6 27.72 -0.15 -18.29
N PRO A 7 28.03 1.16 -18.17
CA PRO A 7 28.41 1.97 -19.32
C PRO A 7 29.84 1.67 -19.78
N GLU A 8 30.04 1.58 -21.09
CA GLU A 8 31.36 1.60 -21.73
C GLU A 8 31.65 3.03 -22.19
N ILE A 9 32.57 3.71 -21.51
CA ILE A 9 32.82 5.14 -21.69
C ILE A 9 33.97 5.34 -22.69
N ALA A 10 33.72 6.09 -23.76
CA ALA A 10 34.73 6.54 -24.71
C ALA A 10 35.05 8.03 -24.45
N PRO A 11 35.94 8.36 -23.50
CA PRO A 11 36.08 9.71 -22.95
C PRO A 11 36.52 10.76 -23.98
N ARG A 12 37.31 10.37 -24.97
CA ARG A 12 37.79 11.29 -26.03
C ARG A 12 36.70 11.69 -27.03
N MET A 13 35.64 10.90 -27.15
CA MET A 13 34.54 11.14 -28.09
C MET A 13 33.29 11.71 -27.40
N GLY A 14 33.26 11.71 -26.05
CA GLY A 14 32.07 12.09 -25.29
C GLY A 14 30.90 11.11 -25.48
N ILE A 15 31.17 9.87 -25.86
CA ILE A 15 30.16 8.85 -26.14
C ILE A 15 30.15 7.82 -25.01
N VAL A 16 28.94 7.40 -24.61
CA VAL A 16 28.70 6.29 -23.69
C VAL A 16 27.91 5.21 -24.42
N LEU A 17 28.43 3.99 -24.43
CA LEU A 17 27.76 2.83 -25.02
C LEU A 17 27.20 1.92 -23.92
N PHE A 18 25.99 1.41 -24.15
CA PHE A 18 25.35 0.41 -23.28
C PHE A 18 25.13 -0.88 -24.07
N ARG A 19 25.35 -2.04 -23.43
CA ARG A 19 25.04 -3.36 -24.00
C ARG A 19 23.88 -4.03 -23.24
N PRO A 20 22.62 -3.72 -23.59
CA PRO A 20 21.45 -4.20 -22.86
C PRO A 20 21.05 -5.67 -23.14
N GLY A 21 21.44 -6.26 -24.27
CA GLY A 21 20.97 -7.58 -24.69
C GLY A 21 19.55 -7.55 -25.28
N SER A 22 19.12 -8.63 -25.96
CA SER A 22 17.88 -8.66 -26.76
C SER A 22 16.61 -8.36 -25.97
N GLU A 23 16.55 -8.74 -24.69
CA GLU A 23 15.38 -8.52 -23.82
C GLU A 23 15.17 -7.04 -23.46
N LEU A 24 16.25 -6.27 -23.36
CA LEU A 24 16.23 -4.88 -22.91
C LEU A 24 16.44 -3.88 -24.06
N MET A 25 16.78 -4.34 -25.26
CA MET A 25 16.84 -3.52 -26.47
C MET A 25 15.56 -2.69 -26.73
N PRO A 26 14.34 -3.21 -26.51
CA PRO A 26 13.12 -2.41 -26.70
C PRO A 26 13.05 -1.12 -25.87
N LEU A 27 13.74 -1.04 -24.72
CA LEU A 27 13.80 0.18 -23.90
C LEU A 27 14.48 1.34 -24.64
N PHE A 28 15.51 1.05 -25.43
CA PHE A 28 16.28 2.05 -26.17
C PHE A 28 15.63 2.41 -27.51
N MET A 29 14.75 1.55 -28.04
CA MET A 29 14.00 1.84 -29.28
C MET A 29 12.81 2.78 -29.06
N GLN A 30 12.42 3.02 -27.80
CA GLN A 30 11.33 3.94 -27.43
C GLN A 30 11.76 5.42 -27.43
N GLY A 31 13.01 5.72 -27.78
CA GLY A 31 13.53 7.08 -27.95
C GLY A 31 14.37 7.56 -26.77
N ARG A 32 13.87 8.51 -25.98
CA ARG A 32 14.62 9.13 -24.88
C ARG A 32 14.62 8.23 -23.64
N VAL A 33 15.77 8.06 -23.02
CA VAL A 33 15.96 7.25 -21.80
C VAL A 33 16.48 8.14 -20.68
N LEU A 34 15.91 8.00 -19.48
CA LEU A 34 16.41 8.64 -18.26
C LEU A 34 17.51 7.76 -17.66
N LEU A 35 18.67 8.35 -17.38
CA LEU A 35 19.79 7.69 -16.71
C LEU A 35 19.89 8.21 -15.28
N GLU A 36 19.84 7.29 -14.32
CA GLU A 36 20.05 7.58 -12.90
C GLU A 36 21.32 6.87 -12.42
N PRO A 37 22.10 7.48 -11.50
CA PRO A 37 23.18 6.76 -10.85
C PRO A 37 22.64 5.57 -10.07
N GLU A 38 23.46 4.53 -9.95
CA GLU A 38 23.10 3.31 -9.24
C GLU A 38 22.75 3.61 -7.77
N PRO A 39 21.53 3.27 -7.33
CA PRO A 39 21.17 3.28 -5.92
C PRO A 39 21.97 2.22 -5.14
N GLU A 40 22.42 2.53 -3.91
CA GLU A 40 23.22 1.62 -3.06
C GLU A 40 22.64 0.19 -2.95
N ARG A 41 21.31 0.07 -2.96
CA ARG A 41 20.59 -1.22 -2.88
C ARG A 41 20.85 -2.17 -4.06
N TYR A 42 21.27 -1.65 -5.22
CA TYR A 42 21.51 -2.47 -6.40
C TYR A 42 22.99 -2.82 -6.62
N SER A 43 23.88 -2.37 -5.74
CA SER A 43 25.34 -2.61 -5.83
C SER A 43 25.77 -4.07 -5.97
N SER A 44 24.94 -5.00 -5.51
CA SER A 44 25.18 -6.45 -5.60
C SER A 44 24.57 -7.12 -6.83
N PHE A 45 23.75 -6.39 -7.60
CA PHE A 45 23.07 -6.93 -8.77
C PHE A 45 23.99 -6.91 -9.99
N ALA A 46 23.91 -7.97 -10.79
CA ALA A 46 24.57 -8.00 -12.09
C ALA A 46 23.88 -7.04 -13.08
N SER A 47 24.62 -6.60 -14.09
CA SER A 47 24.08 -5.82 -15.20
C SER A 47 22.98 -6.62 -15.92
N GLY A 48 21.79 -6.02 -16.06
CA GLY A 48 20.63 -6.66 -16.65
C GLY A 48 19.30 -6.02 -16.22
N ALA A 49 18.21 -6.78 -16.39
CA ALA A 49 16.89 -6.33 -16.01
C ALA A 49 16.83 -6.25 -14.48
N VAL A 50 16.43 -5.10 -13.94
CA VAL A 50 16.19 -4.99 -12.49
C VAL A 50 14.91 -5.78 -12.20
N PRO A 51 14.98 -6.84 -11.37
CA PRO A 51 13.80 -7.60 -11.03
C PRO A 51 12.77 -6.69 -10.36
N ALA A 52 11.49 -7.02 -10.51
CA ALA A 52 10.44 -6.35 -9.75
C ALA A 52 10.83 -6.41 -8.27
N ALA A 53 10.86 -5.25 -7.61
CA ALA A 53 11.51 -5.16 -6.31
C ALA A 53 10.91 -6.17 -5.33
N THR A 54 11.77 -7.03 -4.79
CA THR A 54 11.44 -7.85 -3.62
C THR A 54 10.93 -6.91 -2.55
N GLN A 55 9.75 -7.21 -1.99
CA GLN A 55 9.11 -6.38 -0.98
C GLN A 55 9.57 -6.88 0.40
N PRO A 56 10.62 -6.33 1.02
CA PRO A 56 11.15 -6.86 2.28
C PRO A 56 10.15 -6.70 3.43
N LEU A 57 9.20 -5.77 3.27
CA LEU A 57 8.08 -5.55 4.17
C LEU A 57 7.12 -6.75 4.22
N ALA A 58 7.06 -7.58 3.18
CA ALA A 58 6.25 -8.79 3.18
C ALA A 58 6.77 -9.82 4.20
N ASP A 59 8.09 -9.88 4.38
CA ASP A 59 8.76 -10.84 5.25
C ASP A 59 8.85 -10.38 6.72
N ASP A 60 8.59 -9.09 6.99
CA ASP A 60 8.70 -8.52 8.33
C ASP A 60 7.59 -9.09 9.25
N PRO A 61 7.95 -9.84 10.31
CA PRO A 61 6.98 -10.46 11.20
C PRO A 61 6.09 -9.43 11.92
N ALA A 62 6.54 -8.17 12.04
CA ALA A 62 5.76 -7.11 12.65
C ALA A 62 4.50 -6.74 11.87
N VAL A 63 4.46 -6.98 10.55
CA VAL A 63 3.30 -6.64 9.69
C VAL A 63 2.60 -7.85 9.12
N ARG A 64 3.13 -9.06 9.30
CA ARG A 64 2.46 -10.29 8.88
C ARG A 64 1.03 -10.38 9.42
N THR A 65 0.78 -9.96 10.65
CA THR A 65 -0.57 -9.93 11.24
C THR A 65 -1.54 -9.01 10.51
N VAL A 66 -1.06 -7.91 9.91
CA VAL A 66 -1.88 -6.99 9.10
C VAL A 66 -2.42 -7.70 7.87
N PHE A 67 -1.57 -8.49 7.19
CA PHE A 67 -1.95 -9.22 5.98
C PHE A 67 -2.88 -10.42 6.25
N ARG A 68 -2.98 -10.86 7.51
CA ARG A 68 -3.96 -11.88 7.92
C ARG A 68 -5.34 -11.30 8.23
N ASN A 69 -5.45 -9.98 8.37
CA ASN A 69 -6.70 -9.33 8.77
C ASN A 69 -7.71 -9.29 7.61
N GLU A 70 -8.89 -9.87 7.80
CA GLU A 70 -9.95 -9.92 6.79
C GLU A 70 -10.42 -8.54 6.33
N ALA A 71 -10.40 -7.53 7.21
CA ALA A 71 -10.80 -6.17 6.84
C ALA A 71 -9.83 -5.55 5.83
N VAL A 72 -8.52 -5.82 5.98
CA VAL A 72 -7.48 -5.40 5.04
C VAL A 72 -7.67 -6.09 3.69
N ILE A 73 -7.89 -7.41 3.69
CA ILE A 73 -8.13 -8.21 2.49
C ILE A 73 -9.38 -7.72 1.75
N ARG A 74 -10.48 -7.51 2.47
CA ARG A 74 -11.73 -7.01 1.91
C ARG A 74 -11.54 -5.64 1.27
N ARG A 75 -10.79 -4.74 1.92
CA ARG A 75 -10.54 -3.40 1.41
C ARG A 75 -9.62 -3.37 0.20
N ALA A 76 -8.63 -4.26 0.14
CA ALA A 76 -7.72 -4.39 -0.99
C ALA A 76 -8.40 -4.90 -2.28
N GLY A 77 -9.64 -5.43 -2.18
CA GLY A 77 -10.42 -5.93 -3.32
C GLY A 77 -11.03 -7.31 -3.10
N GLY A 78 -10.83 -7.91 -1.93
CA GLY A 78 -11.38 -9.22 -1.57
C GLY A 78 -10.64 -10.40 -2.20
N VAL A 79 -11.06 -11.61 -1.82
CA VAL A 79 -10.40 -12.88 -2.18
C VAL A 79 -10.43 -13.14 -3.69
N GLU A 80 -11.47 -12.71 -4.40
CA GLU A 80 -11.58 -12.90 -5.85
C GLU A 80 -10.49 -12.12 -6.62
N CYS A 81 -10.22 -10.88 -6.21
CA CYS A 81 -9.11 -10.10 -6.78
C CYS A 81 -7.75 -10.74 -6.47
N HIS A 82 -7.61 -11.34 -5.28
CA HIS A 82 -6.41 -12.07 -4.90
C HIS A 82 -6.20 -13.32 -5.78
N GLU A 83 -7.24 -14.11 -6.03
CA GLU A 83 -7.20 -15.28 -6.91
C GLU A 83 -6.86 -14.89 -8.36
N SER A 84 -7.50 -13.84 -8.88
CA SER A 84 -7.19 -13.32 -10.21
C SER A 84 -5.74 -12.83 -10.33
N TRP A 85 -5.20 -12.21 -9.28
CA TRP A 85 -3.81 -11.78 -9.24
C TRP A 85 -2.85 -12.98 -9.24
N LEU A 86 -3.12 -14.02 -8.44
CA LEU A 86 -2.32 -15.24 -8.40
C LEU A 86 -2.25 -15.96 -9.75
N LEU A 87 -3.35 -15.98 -10.51
CA LEU A 87 -3.38 -16.63 -11.82
C LEU A 87 -2.46 -15.98 -12.86
N ARG A 88 -2.01 -14.72 -12.63
CA ARG A 88 -1.05 -14.03 -13.50
C ARG A 88 0.39 -14.51 -13.32
N GLU A 89 0.72 -15.09 -12.16
CA GLU A 89 2.02 -15.71 -11.94
C GLU A 89 2.12 -17.04 -12.71
N LYS A 90 3.35 -17.55 -12.88
CA LYS A 90 3.64 -18.77 -13.65
C LYS A 90 4.03 -19.91 -12.72
N GLY A 91 3.61 -21.13 -13.06
CA GLY A 91 4.02 -22.37 -12.38
C GLY A 91 3.26 -22.71 -11.09
N CYS A 92 3.27 -24.00 -10.73
CA CYS A 92 2.71 -24.46 -9.46
C CYS A 92 3.61 -24.00 -8.30
N GLN A 93 3.03 -23.50 -7.21
CA GLN A 93 3.80 -23.06 -6.04
C GLN A 93 4.23 -24.22 -5.12
N TRP A 94 3.64 -25.41 -5.28
CA TRP A 94 3.96 -26.57 -4.44
C TRP A 94 5.23 -27.28 -4.94
N PRO A 95 6.30 -27.40 -4.13
CA PRO A 95 7.58 -27.90 -4.64
C PRO A 95 7.78 -29.42 -4.50
N HIS A 96 6.92 -30.14 -3.78
CA HIS A 96 7.17 -31.55 -3.41
C HIS A 96 6.39 -32.58 -4.22
N SER A 97 5.80 -32.20 -5.34
CA SER A 97 5.16 -33.17 -6.23
C SER A 97 6.08 -33.49 -7.39
N ASP A 98 6.27 -34.77 -7.65
CA ASP A 98 7.08 -35.26 -8.77
C ASP A 98 6.46 -34.93 -10.14
N TRP A 99 5.16 -34.64 -10.16
CA TRP A 99 4.42 -34.32 -11.38
C TRP A 99 3.53 -33.09 -11.22
N HIS A 100 3.52 -32.23 -12.24
CA HIS A 100 2.66 -31.05 -12.33
C HIS A 100 1.85 -31.04 -13.62
N SER A 101 0.54 -30.81 -13.51
CA SER A 101 -0.32 -30.59 -14.68
C SER A 101 -0.15 -29.18 -15.27
N GLU A 102 -0.44 -29.03 -16.56
CA GLU A 102 -0.43 -27.73 -17.25
C GLU A 102 -1.54 -26.79 -16.76
N ASN A 103 -2.71 -27.35 -16.45
CA ASN A 103 -3.84 -26.60 -15.93
C ASN A 103 -3.62 -26.16 -14.48
N MET A 104 -3.94 -24.89 -14.22
CA MET A 104 -3.69 -24.21 -12.95
C MET A 104 -5.01 -23.81 -12.29
N THR A 105 -5.05 -23.91 -10.96
CA THR A 105 -6.17 -23.56 -10.10
C THR A 105 -5.70 -22.76 -8.90
N THR A 106 -6.64 -22.13 -8.22
CA THR A 106 -6.41 -21.45 -6.95
C THR A 106 -7.13 -22.20 -5.83
N MET A 107 -6.41 -22.59 -4.80
CA MET A 107 -6.96 -23.18 -3.58
C MET A 107 -7.10 -22.10 -2.52
N ARG A 108 -8.28 -21.97 -1.92
CA ARG A 108 -8.50 -21.07 -0.78
C ARG A 108 -7.98 -21.74 0.50
N HIS A 109 -7.11 -21.05 1.21
CA HIS A 109 -6.59 -21.49 2.50
C HIS A 109 -6.44 -20.25 3.39
N ALA A 110 -7.14 -20.20 4.52
CA ALA A 110 -7.10 -19.03 5.40
C ALA A 110 -5.64 -18.68 5.76
N PRO A 111 -5.25 -17.39 5.73
CA PRO A 111 -6.06 -16.20 5.45
C PRO A 111 -6.14 -15.80 3.95
N GLY A 112 -5.59 -16.58 3.02
CA GLY A 112 -5.47 -16.23 1.62
C GLY A 112 -5.82 -17.35 0.63
N ALA A 113 -5.03 -17.44 -0.43
CA ALA A 113 -5.16 -18.42 -1.50
C ALA A 113 -3.77 -18.79 -2.05
N ILE A 114 -3.68 -19.97 -2.65
CA ILE A 114 -2.44 -20.56 -3.17
C ILE A 114 -2.68 -20.99 -4.61
N ARG A 115 -1.71 -20.75 -5.49
CA ARG A 115 -1.74 -21.19 -6.89
C ARG A 115 -1.15 -22.59 -7.02
N LEU A 116 -1.97 -23.53 -7.43
CA LEU A 116 -1.60 -24.94 -7.59
C LEU A 116 -1.94 -25.43 -9.00
N CYS A 117 -1.35 -26.53 -9.43
CA CYS A 117 -1.84 -27.26 -10.59
C CYS A 117 -2.98 -28.20 -10.17
N TRP A 118 -3.82 -28.67 -11.10
CA TRP A 118 -4.94 -29.57 -10.80
C TRP A 118 -4.54 -30.80 -9.97
N HIS A 119 -3.35 -31.36 -10.23
CA HIS A 119 -2.84 -32.50 -9.46
C HIS A 119 -2.58 -32.15 -7.99
N CYS A 120 -1.79 -31.11 -7.75
CA CYS A 120 -1.43 -30.66 -6.40
C CYS A 120 -2.67 -30.15 -5.66
N ASP A 121 -3.60 -29.49 -6.36
CA ASP A 121 -4.86 -29.05 -5.77
C ASP A 121 -5.69 -30.23 -5.24
N ASN A 122 -5.76 -31.32 -6.00
CA ASN A 122 -6.48 -32.51 -5.55
C ASN A 122 -5.75 -33.23 -4.40
N GLN A 123 -4.42 -33.26 -4.43
CA GLN A 123 -3.60 -33.90 -3.39
C GLN A 123 -3.66 -33.14 -2.05
N LEU A 124 -3.61 -31.81 -2.09
CA LEU A 124 -3.56 -30.93 -0.92
C LEU A 124 -4.96 -30.53 -0.41
N ARG A 125 -6.01 -31.00 -1.08
CA ARG A 125 -7.40 -30.71 -0.71
C ARG A 125 -7.65 -31.13 0.74
N ASP A 126 -8.29 -30.26 1.50
CA ASP A 126 -8.63 -30.43 2.92
C ASP A 126 -7.43 -30.61 3.87
N GLN A 127 -6.20 -30.35 3.42
CA GLN A 127 -5.02 -30.34 4.28
C GLN A 127 -4.80 -28.96 4.91
N PHE A 128 -4.57 -28.95 6.23
CA PHE A 128 -4.23 -27.76 7.00
C PHE A 128 -2.83 -27.91 7.57
N THR A 129 -1.83 -27.57 6.76
CA THR A 129 -0.42 -27.58 7.20
C THR A 129 0.07 -26.16 7.43
N GLU A 130 0.95 -25.98 8.40
CA GLU A 130 1.60 -24.68 8.69
C GLU A 130 2.29 -24.12 7.44
N ARG A 131 2.82 -25.00 6.57
CA ARG A 131 3.45 -24.61 5.31
C ARG A 131 2.45 -23.99 4.33
N LEU A 132 1.26 -24.56 4.19
CA LEU A 132 0.19 -23.98 3.35
C LEU A 132 -0.26 -22.63 3.92
N GLU A 133 -0.37 -22.51 5.24
CA GLU A 133 -0.69 -21.24 5.90
C GLU A 133 0.39 -20.17 5.62
N SER A 134 1.68 -20.54 5.71
CA SER A 134 2.78 -19.64 5.38
C SER A 134 2.70 -19.19 3.92
N MET A 135 2.53 -20.13 2.98
CA MET A 135 2.41 -19.81 1.56
C MET A 135 1.23 -18.88 1.27
N ALA A 136 0.06 -19.15 1.87
CA ALA A 136 -1.12 -18.30 1.74
C ALA A 136 -0.88 -16.90 2.34
N THR A 137 -0.19 -16.82 3.48
CA THR A 137 0.19 -15.55 4.12
C THR A 137 1.14 -14.74 3.24
N ASP A 138 2.14 -15.38 2.64
CA ASP A 138 3.16 -14.74 1.80
C ASP A 138 2.56 -14.23 0.49
N ASN A 139 1.68 -15.02 -0.12
CA ASN A 139 0.88 -14.61 -1.27
C ASN A 139 0.00 -13.41 -0.95
N CYS A 140 -0.71 -13.46 0.19
CA CYS A 140 -1.56 -12.35 0.62
C CYS A 140 -0.73 -11.07 0.85
N ALA A 141 0.42 -11.17 1.52
CA ALA A 141 1.31 -10.04 1.76
C ALA A 141 1.79 -9.42 0.44
N ARG A 142 2.28 -10.23 -0.51
CA ARG A 142 2.72 -9.75 -1.83
C ARG A 142 1.58 -9.08 -2.60
N TRP A 143 0.40 -9.66 -2.58
CA TRP A 143 -0.77 -9.12 -3.24
C TRP A 143 -1.23 -7.79 -2.62
N VAL A 144 -1.41 -7.72 -1.30
CA VAL A 144 -1.81 -6.50 -0.60
C VAL A 144 -0.79 -5.39 -0.86
N LEU A 145 0.51 -5.68 -0.81
CA LEU A 145 1.54 -4.69 -1.15
C LEU A 145 1.45 -4.23 -2.60
N SER A 146 1.13 -5.12 -3.55
CA SER A 146 0.88 -4.70 -4.94
C SER A 146 -0.33 -3.76 -5.07
N VAL A 147 -1.39 -3.98 -4.27
CA VAL A 147 -2.55 -3.10 -4.22
C VAL A 147 -2.20 -1.75 -3.60
N VAL A 148 -1.49 -1.74 -2.47
CA VAL A 148 -1.02 -0.51 -1.80
C VAL A 148 -0.22 0.35 -2.76
N ARG A 149 0.69 -0.25 -3.53
CA ARG A 149 1.50 0.45 -4.54
C ARG A 149 0.65 1.10 -5.61
N ARG A 150 -0.29 0.33 -6.17
CA ARG A 150 -1.21 0.81 -7.20
C ARG A 150 -2.09 1.96 -6.67
N ASP A 151 -2.62 1.84 -5.47
CA ASP A 151 -3.53 2.82 -4.87
C ASP A 151 -2.82 4.14 -4.47
N LEU A 152 -1.52 4.06 -4.20
CA LEU A 152 -0.65 5.21 -3.96
C LEU A 152 -0.04 5.79 -5.25
N GLY A 153 -0.26 5.13 -6.40
CA GLY A 153 0.23 5.59 -7.70
C GLY A 153 1.72 5.34 -7.97
N PHE A 154 2.33 4.40 -7.23
CA PHE A 154 3.72 4.02 -7.45
C PHE A 154 3.89 3.01 -8.59
N ASP A 155 5.09 2.94 -9.17
CA ASP A 155 5.42 2.00 -10.24
C ASP A 155 5.74 0.57 -9.74
N ASP A 156 5.84 -0.37 -10.69
CA ASP A 156 6.12 -1.80 -10.46
C ASP A 156 7.54 -2.13 -9.94
N SER A 157 8.43 -1.14 -9.80
CA SER A 157 9.73 -1.28 -9.13
C SER A 157 9.81 -0.65 -7.73
N HIS A 158 8.80 0.10 -7.29
CA HIS A 158 8.80 0.74 -5.98
C HIS A 158 8.70 -0.27 -4.82
N VAL A 159 9.56 -0.09 -3.80
CA VAL A 159 9.50 -0.86 -2.55
C VAL A 159 8.61 -0.11 -1.57
N VAL A 160 7.52 -0.72 -1.13
CA VAL A 160 6.62 -0.08 -0.15
C VAL A 160 7.34 0.05 1.18
N THR A 161 7.38 1.27 1.70
CA THR A 161 7.94 1.53 3.02
C THR A 161 6.88 1.39 4.12
N MET A 162 7.30 1.17 5.37
CA MET A 162 6.36 1.08 6.51
C MET A 162 5.45 2.32 6.65
N PRO A 163 5.95 3.57 6.52
CA PRO A 163 5.08 4.75 6.56
C PRO A 163 4.05 4.78 5.43
N GLU A 164 4.38 4.30 4.24
CA GLU A 164 3.45 4.23 3.10
C GLU A 164 2.33 3.20 3.35
N LEU A 165 2.67 2.03 3.89
CA LEU A 165 1.69 1.05 4.32
C LEU A 165 0.77 1.62 5.40
N CYS A 166 1.36 2.28 6.41
CA CYS A 166 0.60 2.95 7.48
C CYS A 166 -0.33 4.02 6.93
N TRP A 167 0.14 4.83 5.97
CA TRP A 167 -0.68 5.86 5.32
C TRP A 167 -1.85 5.25 4.54
N TRP A 168 -1.61 4.17 3.80
CA TRP A 168 -2.68 3.46 3.10
C TRP A 168 -3.71 2.88 4.08
N LEU A 169 -3.28 2.30 5.20
CA LEU A 169 -4.21 1.80 6.24
C LEU A 169 -5.06 2.92 6.83
N VAL A 170 -4.45 4.05 7.19
CA VAL A 170 -5.15 5.21 7.75
C VAL A 170 -6.14 5.81 6.74
N ARG A 171 -5.74 5.97 5.48
CA ARG A 171 -6.61 6.47 4.39
C ARG A 171 -7.84 5.60 4.18
N ASN A 172 -7.75 4.32 4.53
CA ASN A 172 -8.81 3.34 4.37
C ASN A 172 -9.58 3.03 5.67
N ASP A 173 -9.42 3.85 6.70
CA ASP A 173 -10.08 3.68 8.02
C ASP A 173 -9.71 2.32 8.69
N LEU A 174 -8.49 1.81 8.45
CA LEU A 174 -7.96 0.54 8.98
C LEU A 174 -6.79 0.74 9.98
N ALA A 175 -6.75 1.88 10.67
CA ALA A 175 -5.69 2.18 11.64
C ALA A 175 -5.61 1.14 12.77
N ASP A 176 -6.75 0.53 13.14
CA ASP A 176 -6.86 -0.45 14.22
C ASP A 176 -6.22 -1.80 13.88
N ALA A 177 -6.04 -2.10 12.59
CA ALA A 177 -5.41 -3.34 12.15
C ALA A 177 -3.89 -3.32 12.31
N LEU A 178 -3.29 -2.17 12.62
CA LEU A 178 -1.85 -2.00 12.72
C LEU A 178 -1.35 -2.42 14.11
N PRO A 179 -0.47 -3.43 14.24
CA PRO A 179 0.06 -3.85 15.53
C PRO A 179 1.04 -2.81 16.10
N GLU A 180 1.20 -2.81 17.42
CA GLU A 180 2.04 -1.87 18.17
C GLU A 180 3.50 -1.83 17.70
N SER A 181 4.06 -2.99 17.32
CA SER A 181 5.42 -3.08 16.78
C SER A 181 5.57 -2.37 15.43
N ALA A 182 4.59 -2.51 14.54
CA ALA A 182 4.55 -1.83 13.24
C ALA A 182 4.26 -0.33 13.41
N ALA A 183 3.34 0.03 14.32
CA ALA A 183 3.04 1.41 14.66
C ALA A 183 4.28 2.17 15.16
N ARG A 184 5.08 1.54 16.04
CA ARG A 184 6.36 2.13 16.49
C ARG A 184 7.34 2.31 15.34
N LYS A 185 7.49 1.34 14.44
CA LYS A 185 8.35 1.47 13.25
C LYS A 185 7.87 2.61 12.35
N ALA A 186 6.56 2.73 12.12
CA ALA A 186 5.97 3.80 11.31
C ALA A 186 6.23 5.20 11.92
N LEU A 187 6.10 5.32 13.24
CA LEU A 187 6.39 6.56 13.98
C LEU A 187 7.88 6.79 14.26
N ARG A 188 8.77 5.87 13.87
CA ARG A 188 10.20 5.86 14.22
C ARG A 188 10.47 5.94 15.74
N LEU A 189 9.60 5.31 16.53
CA LEU A 189 9.78 5.17 17.97
C LEU A 189 10.73 3.99 18.28
N PRO A 190 11.53 4.08 19.36
CA PRO A 190 12.41 2.99 19.76
C PRO A 190 11.59 1.76 20.17
N LYS A 191 12.12 0.56 19.85
CA LYS A 191 11.54 -0.70 20.34
C LYS A 191 11.70 -0.73 21.87
N PRO A 192 10.63 -0.97 22.64
CA PRO A 192 10.78 -1.11 24.08
C PRO A 192 11.62 -2.35 24.36
N VAL A 193 12.74 -2.15 25.03
CA VAL A 193 13.46 -3.23 25.68
C VAL A 193 12.80 -3.38 27.03
N VAL A 194 12.09 -4.49 27.24
CA VAL A 194 11.54 -4.83 28.57
C VAL A 194 12.52 -5.81 29.19
N PRO A 195 13.35 -5.38 30.17
CA PRO A 195 14.20 -6.29 30.93
C PRO A 195 13.33 -7.32 31.67
N SER A 196 13.85 -8.53 31.88
CA SER A 196 13.15 -9.56 32.66
C SER A 196 12.94 -9.16 34.13
N VAL A 197 13.80 -8.28 34.65
CA VAL A 197 13.72 -7.72 36.00
C VAL A 197 13.83 -6.21 35.90
N THR A 198 12.78 -5.51 36.32
CA THR A 198 12.75 -4.05 36.43
C THR A 198 12.19 -3.65 37.78
N ARG A 199 12.74 -2.59 38.37
CA ARG A 199 12.13 -1.95 39.53
C ARG A 199 10.92 -1.16 39.05
N GLU A 200 9.83 -1.17 39.82
CA GLU A 200 8.59 -0.44 39.43
C GLU A 200 8.83 1.06 39.22
N SER A 201 9.82 1.65 39.90
CA SER A 201 10.22 3.05 39.72
C SER A 201 10.79 3.37 38.34
N ASP A 202 11.26 2.36 37.60
CA ASP A 202 11.88 2.52 36.28
C ASP A 202 10.84 2.46 35.15
N LEU A 203 9.58 2.17 35.48
CA LEU A 203 8.45 2.19 34.55
C LEU A 203 8.08 3.64 34.23
N VAL A 204 8.49 4.12 33.06
CA VAL A 204 8.03 5.40 32.52
C VAL A 204 6.72 5.18 31.75
N PRO A 205 5.58 5.73 32.20
CA PRO A 205 4.32 5.64 31.47
C PRO A 205 4.49 6.27 30.09
N SER A 206 4.16 5.53 29.04
CA SER A 206 4.18 6.03 27.66
C SER A 206 2.87 5.67 26.97
N VAL A 207 2.47 6.55 26.05
CA VAL A 207 1.26 6.36 25.26
C VAL A 207 1.53 5.30 24.18
N PRO A 208 0.67 4.29 23.99
CA PRO A 208 0.83 3.29 22.94
C PRO A 208 0.91 3.93 21.55
N ALA A 209 1.81 3.44 20.70
CA ALA A 209 2.01 3.94 19.35
C ALA A 209 0.74 3.80 18.50
N THR A 210 -0.04 2.74 18.71
CA THR A 210 -1.35 2.54 18.08
C THR A 210 -2.32 3.68 18.39
N SER A 211 -2.43 4.09 19.66
CA SER A 211 -3.29 5.20 20.06
C SER A 211 -2.87 6.55 19.46
N ILE A 212 -1.55 6.80 19.32
CA ILE A 212 -1.03 7.99 18.65
C ILE A 212 -1.45 8.02 17.18
N ILE A 213 -1.38 6.87 16.48
CA ILE A 213 -1.79 6.77 15.08
C ILE A 213 -3.31 6.93 14.96
N GLN A 214 -4.09 6.30 15.83
CA GLN A 214 -5.55 6.45 15.86
C GLN A 214 -5.97 7.89 16.10
N ASP A 215 -5.34 8.58 17.05
CA ASP A 215 -5.63 9.99 17.32
C ASP A 215 -5.31 10.89 16.13
N LYS A 216 -4.23 10.60 15.40
CA LYS A 216 -3.90 11.30 14.15
C LYS A 216 -4.81 10.92 12.98
N ALA A 217 -5.34 9.71 12.98
CA ALA A 217 -6.26 9.20 11.96
C ALA A 217 -7.69 9.72 12.16
N LYS A 218 -8.07 10.13 13.37
CA LYS A 218 -9.37 10.76 13.63
C LYS A 218 -9.54 11.95 12.69
N LYS A 219 -10.57 11.86 11.84
CA LYS A 219 -10.95 12.94 10.92
C LYS A 219 -11.24 14.18 11.76
N VAL A 220 -10.37 15.18 11.67
CA VAL A 220 -10.59 16.48 12.32
C VAL A 220 -11.66 17.22 11.54
N LEU A 221 -12.92 16.80 11.69
CA LEU A 221 -14.06 17.65 11.44
C LEU A 221 -14.12 18.59 12.63
N ALA A 222 -13.27 19.63 12.63
CA ALA A 222 -13.42 20.79 13.51
C ALA A 222 -14.63 21.61 13.03
N LEU A 223 -15.79 20.97 12.98
CA LEU A 223 -17.06 21.64 12.83
C LEU A 223 -17.31 22.26 14.20
N LYS A 224 -17.03 23.56 14.32
CA LYS A 224 -17.46 24.38 15.46
C LYS A 224 -18.99 24.40 15.46
N VAL A 225 -19.61 23.33 15.95
CA VAL A 225 -21.01 23.30 16.32
C VAL A 225 -21.05 23.84 17.73
N ASP A 226 -21.70 24.98 17.91
CA ASP A 226 -21.97 25.51 19.24
C ASP A 226 -23.01 24.60 19.90
N PRO A 227 -22.63 23.79 20.92
CA PRO A 227 -23.55 22.81 21.51
C PRO A 227 -24.74 23.48 22.19
N GLU A 228 -24.59 24.76 22.57
CA GLU A 228 -25.63 25.59 23.18
C GLU A 228 -26.00 26.77 22.27
N SER A 229 -26.24 26.51 20.99
CA SER A 229 -26.89 27.50 20.12
C SER A 229 -28.20 27.99 20.77
N PRO A 230 -28.41 29.30 20.95
CA PRO A 230 -29.64 29.86 21.55
C PRO A 230 -30.94 29.38 20.91
N GLU A 231 -30.87 28.85 19.69
CA GLU A 231 -31.98 28.31 18.92
C GLU A 231 -32.43 26.91 19.39
N SER A 232 -31.55 26.13 20.03
CA SER A 232 -31.91 24.82 20.59
C SER A 232 -32.85 24.94 21.79
N PHE A 233 -32.85 26.09 22.48
CA PHE A 233 -33.75 26.40 23.59
C PHE A 233 -35.12 26.94 23.15
N MET A 234 -35.37 27.10 21.84
CA MET A 234 -36.63 27.63 21.32
C MET A 234 -37.55 26.50 20.83
N LEU A 235 -38.81 26.47 21.30
CA LEU A 235 -39.84 25.51 20.85
C LEU A 235 -40.09 25.55 19.34
N ARG A 236 -39.87 26.70 18.70
CA ARG A 236 -39.87 26.90 17.25
C ARG A 236 -38.70 27.82 16.87
N PRO A 237 -37.55 27.27 16.43
CA PRO A 237 -36.40 28.07 16.03
C PRO A 237 -36.76 29.05 14.91
N LYS A 238 -36.34 30.32 15.05
CA LYS A 238 -36.53 31.30 13.96
C LYS A 238 -35.66 30.89 12.78
N ARG A 239 -36.29 30.68 11.61
CA ARG A 239 -35.56 30.41 10.36
C ARG A 239 -34.63 31.58 10.08
N ARG A 240 -33.32 31.34 10.09
CA ARG A 240 -32.35 32.34 9.64
C ARG A 240 -32.52 32.53 8.14
N ARG A 241 -32.65 33.79 7.72
CA ARG A 241 -32.52 34.13 6.31
C ARG A 241 -31.08 33.82 5.91
N TRP A 242 -30.89 32.96 4.92
CA TRP A 242 -29.58 32.74 4.35
C TRP A 242 -29.11 34.04 3.67
N VAL A 243 -28.00 34.59 4.13
CA VAL A 243 -27.38 35.80 3.57
C VAL A 243 -25.99 35.43 3.07
N ASN A 244 -25.78 35.58 1.77
CA ASN A 244 -24.48 35.40 1.15
C ASN A 244 -24.16 36.66 0.35
N GLU A 245 -23.33 37.54 0.92
CA GLU A 245 -22.97 38.81 0.30
C GLU A 245 -22.29 38.67 -1.05
N LYS A 246 -21.54 37.58 -1.25
CA LYS A 246 -20.84 37.32 -2.51
C LYS A 246 -21.85 37.01 -3.61
N TYR A 247 -22.84 36.17 -3.30
CA TYR A 247 -23.92 35.85 -4.22
C TYR A 247 -24.79 37.08 -4.52
N THR A 248 -25.18 37.86 -3.50
CA THR A 248 -26.02 39.05 -3.73
C THR A 248 -25.29 40.15 -4.51
N ARG A 249 -23.98 40.33 -4.31
CA ARG A 249 -23.16 41.22 -5.16
C ARG A 249 -23.09 40.72 -6.60
N TRP A 250 -22.88 39.43 -6.81
CA TRP A 250 -22.84 38.84 -8.16
C TRP A 250 -24.15 39.03 -8.92
N VAL A 251 -25.31 38.83 -8.26
CA VAL A 251 -26.63 39.05 -8.88
C VAL A 251 -26.79 40.50 -9.33
N LYS A 252 -26.35 41.49 -8.53
CA LYS A 252 -26.41 42.91 -8.90
C LYS A 252 -25.52 43.26 -10.09
N THR A 253 -24.42 42.54 -10.28
CA THR A 253 -23.54 42.73 -11.45
C THR A 253 -24.08 42.12 -12.73
N GLN A 254 -25.14 41.29 -12.68
CA GLN A 254 -25.71 40.70 -13.88
C GLN A 254 -26.45 41.76 -14.71
N PRO A 255 -26.27 41.76 -16.05
CA PRO A 255 -26.97 42.70 -16.92
C PRO A 255 -28.47 42.42 -16.91
N CYS A 256 -29.29 43.46 -16.82
CA CYS A 256 -30.73 43.34 -16.94
C CYS A 256 -31.12 42.80 -18.32
N ALA A 257 -31.97 41.78 -18.37
CA ALA A 257 -32.43 41.17 -19.61
C ALA A 257 -33.17 42.14 -20.57
N CYS A 258 -33.68 43.26 -20.06
CA CYS A 258 -34.44 44.24 -20.85
C CYS A 258 -33.59 45.44 -21.32
N CYS A 259 -32.66 45.93 -20.50
CA CYS A 259 -31.90 47.14 -20.82
C CYS A 259 -30.36 46.98 -20.81
N GLY A 260 -29.84 45.78 -20.52
CA GLY A 260 -28.41 45.46 -20.58
C GLY A 260 -27.51 46.12 -19.53
N LYS A 261 -28.07 46.97 -18.66
CA LYS A 261 -27.34 47.64 -17.58
C LYS A 261 -27.41 46.82 -16.28
N PRO A 262 -26.33 46.80 -15.46
CA PRO A 262 -26.38 46.19 -14.13
C PRO A 262 -27.33 46.95 -13.19
N ALA A 263 -27.82 46.27 -12.16
CA ALA A 263 -28.84 46.76 -11.22
C ALA A 263 -28.25 47.53 -10.02
#